data_AF-A0A2Z5FW98-F1
#
_entry.id   AF-A0A2Z5FW98-F1
#
_cell.length_a   1.000
_cell.length_b   1.000
_cell.length_c   1.000
_cell.angle_alpha   90.00
_cell.angle_beta   90.00
_cell.angle_gamma   90.00
#
_symmetry.space_group_name_H-M   'P 1'
#
loop_
_entity.id
_entity.type
_entity.pdbx_description
1 polymer ?
#
loop_
_entity_poly.entity_id
_entity_poly.type
_entity_poly.pdbx_seq_one_letter_code
_entity_poly.pdbx_strand_id
1 'polypeptide(L)'
;MADLLLDPQAVSTEERRHLAECAECERELAELRQTMEMMDEWVAPEVNPFFDAKLLARLRAEQQGQPAGFLERLKARWMYGSNFRMQPLMAGALATILVLSGGAYADLAWQHAHQFQESATVRDLQSLDGNEQVFQQLDTVDQTVDQQDQDSGASSSSPTND
;
A
#
# COMPACT_ATOMS: atom_id res chain seq x y z
N MET A 1 -18.85 6.98 12.97
CA MET A 1 -20.22 6.43 13.16
C MET A 1 -20.45 5.96 14.60
N ALA A 2 -19.55 5.19 15.21
CA ALA A 2 -19.67 4.83 16.63
C ALA A 2 -19.72 6.08 17.54
N ASP A 3 -18.92 7.11 17.25
CA ASP A 3 -18.94 8.38 17.98
C ASP A 3 -20.30 9.10 17.89
N LEU A 4 -21.04 8.95 16.77
CA LEU A 4 -22.39 9.50 16.61
C LEU A 4 -23.45 8.86 17.53
N LEU A 5 -23.20 7.62 17.95
CA LEU A 5 -24.06 6.87 18.87
C LEU A 5 -23.65 7.05 20.33
N LEU A 6 -22.34 7.09 20.58
CA LEU A 6 -21.77 7.12 21.93
C LEU A 6 -21.60 8.55 22.47
N ASP A 7 -21.25 9.50 21.60
CA ASP A 7 -21.09 10.92 21.92
C ASP A 7 -21.50 11.83 20.73
N PRO A 8 -22.80 12.14 20.59
CA PRO A 8 -23.30 12.96 19.49
C PRO A 8 -22.78 14.41 19.50
N GLN A 9 -22.13 14.87 20.59
CA GLN A 9 -21.52 16.20 20.68
C GLN A 9 -20.05 16.22 20.21
N ALA A 10 -19.38 15.07 20.18
CA ALA A 10 -18.03 14.92 19.62
C ALA A 10 -17.99 15.00 18.09
N VAL A 11 -19.15 14.97 17.44
CA VAL A 11 -19.33 14.92 15.99
C VAL A 11 -19.34 16.34 15.40
N SER A 12 -18.72 16.49 14.23
CA SER A 12 -18.67 17.79 13.56
C SER A 12 -20.07 18.32 13.19
N THR A 13 -20.20 19.63 13.02
CA THR A 13 -21.47 20.26 12.65
C THR A 13 -21.90 19.90 11.22
N GLU A 14 -20.94 19.61 10.34
CA GLU A 14 -21.18 19.22 8.94
C GLU A 14 -21.82 17.83 8.85
N GLU A 15 -21.35 16.87 9.64
CA GLU A 15 -21.93 15.52 9.71
C GLU A 15 -23.36 15.54 10.26
N ARG A 16 -23.64 16.38 11.27
CA ARG A 16 -25.00 16.57 11.80
C ARG A 16 -25.94 17.21 10.78
N ARG A 17 -25.43 18.16 9.98
CA ARG A 17 -26.21 18.76 8.88
C ARG A 17 -26.53 17.73 7.81
N HIS A 18 -25.56 16.92 7.40
CA HIS A 18 -25.77 15.87 6.41
C HIS A 18 -26.82 14.85 6.87
N LEU A 19 -26.80 14.44 8.14
CA LEU A 19 -27.83 13.56 8.71
C LEU A 19 -29.23 14.17 8.68
N ALA A 20 -29.36 15.49 8.83
CA ALA A 20 -30.65 16.17 8.74
C ALA A 20 -31.16 16.33 7.29
N GLU A 21 -30.25 16.29 6.32
CA GLU A 21 -30.57 16.48 4.89
C GLU A 21 -30.74 15.15 4.13
N CYS A 22 -30.20 14.04 4.66
CA CYS A 22 -30.19 12.73 4.01
C CYS A 22 -31.04 11.68 4.76
N ALA A 23 -32.23 11.37 4.21
CA ALA A 23 -33.17 10.41 4.80
C ALA A 23 -32.62 8.98 4.89
N GLU A 24 -31.76 8.56 3.98
CA GLU A 24 -31.16 7.22 4.00
C GLU A 24 -30.19 7.06 5.20
N CYS A 25 -29.35 8.06 5.45
CA CYS A 25 -28.42 8.03 6.59
C CYS A 25 -29.15 8.13 7.94
N GLU A 26 -30.26 8.86 8.01
CA GLU A 26 -31.12 8.89 9.20
C GLU A 26 -31.73 7.51 9.48
N ARG A 27 -32.21 6.82 8.43
CA ARG A 27 -32.77 5.46 8.56
C ARG A 27 -31.72 4.47 9.07
N GLU A 28 -30.54 4.45 8.47
CA GLU A 28 -29.44 3.56 8.92
C GLU A 28 -29.04 3.84 10.37
N LEU A 29 -29.00 5.11 10.78
CA LEU A 29 -28.69 5.48 12.16
C LEU A 29 -29.80 5.01 13.13
N ALA A 30 -31.06 5.07 12.71
CA ALA A 30 -32.19 4.58 13.51
C ALA A 30 -32.16 3.05 13.68
N GLU A 31 -31.89 2.30 12.61
CA GLU A 31 -31.74 0.83 12.65
C GLU A 31 -30.58 0.41 13.57
N LEU A 32 -29.45 1.13 13.51
CA LEU A 32 -28.31 0.85 14.37
C LEU A 32 -28.62 1.18 15.85
N ARG A 33 -29.34 2.27 16.13
CA ARG A 33 -29.82 2.59 17.49
C ARG A 33 -30.74 1.52 18.04
N GLN A 34 -31.67 1.02 17.22
CA GLN A 34 -32.55 -0.09 17.59
C GLN A 34 -31.77 -1.35 17.94
N THR A 35 -30.71 -1.65 17.19
CA THR A 35 -29.83 -2.79 17.48
C THR A 35 -29.08 -2.61 18.80
N MET A 36 -28.59 -1.41 19.10
CA MET A 36 -27.93 -1.11 20.38
C MET A 36 -28.91 -1.20 21.55
N GLU A 37 -30.14 -0.73 21.38
CA GLU A 37 -31.19 -0.84 22.40
C GLU A 37 -31.52 -2.31 22.71
N MET A 38 -31.58 -3.17 21.69
CA MET A 38 -31.74 -4.63 21.89
C MET A 38 -30.56 -5.25 22.65
N MET A 39 -29.34 -4.74 22.45
CA MET A 39 -28.18 -5.18 23.22
C MET A 39 -28.20 -4.67 24.66
N ASP A 40 -28.72 -3.47 24.92
CA ASP A 40 -28.88 -2.92 26.27
C ASP A 40 -29.93 -3.70 27.08
N GLU A 41 -30.92 -4.30 26.42
CA GLU A 41 -31.87 -5.22 27.05
C GLU A 41 -31.22 -6.54 27.48
N TRP A 42 -30.06 -6.90 26.91
CA TRP A 42 -29.40 -8.16 27.24
C TRP A 42 -28.92 -8.18 28.70
N VAL A 43 -29.63 -8.93 29.53
CA VAL A 43 -29.23 -9.17 30.92
C VAL A 43 -28.09 -10.17 30.96
N ALA A 44 -26.99 -9.80 31.63
CA ALA A 44 -25.88 -10.71 31.86
C ALA A 44 -26.37 -11.93 32.68
N PRO A 45 -26.14 -13.17 32.20
CA PRO A 45 -26.52 -14.36 32.95
C PRO A 45 -25.74 -14.44 34.26
N GLU A 46 -26.33 -15.06 35.29
CA GLU A 46 -25.63 -15.31 36.54
C GLU A 46 -24.36 -16.12 36.28
N VAL A 47 -23.24 -15.66 36.85
CA VAL A 47 -21.94 -16.32 36.69
C VAL A 47 -22.02 -17.71 37.30
N ASN A 48 -21.53 -18.72 36.58
CA ASN A 48 -21.48 -20.10 37.08
C ASN A 48 -20.71 -20.14 38.42
N PRO A 49 -21.25 -20.75 39.49
CA PRO A 49 -20.60 -20.82 40.81
C PRO A 49 -19.19 -21.41 40.80
N PHE A 50 -18.85 -22.21 39.78
CA PHE A 50 -17.54 -22.86 39.63
C PHE A 50 -16.64 -22.17 38.61
N PHE A 51 -17.04 -21.02 38.05
CA PHE A 51 -16.25 -20.31 37.05
C PHE A 51 -14.85 -19.98 37.59
N ASP A 52 -14.77 -19.37 38.76
CA ASP A 52 -13.49 -18.99 39.37
C ASP A 52 -12.63 -20.20 39.70
N ALA A 53 -13.23 -21.27 40.24
CA ALA A 53 -12.51 -22.50 40.55
C ALA A 53 -11.93 -23.15 39.27
N LYS A 54 -12.71 -23.20 38.18
CA LYS A 54 -12.25 -23.72 36.88
C LYS A 54 -11.21 -22.81 36.24
N LEU A 55 -11.38 -21.50 36.34
CA LEU A 55 -10.43 -20.51 35.84
C LEU A 55 -9.09 -20.66 36.55
N LEU A 56 -9.08 -20.69 37.88
CA LEU A 56 -7.88 -20.89 38.68
C LEU A 56 -7.21 -22.24 38.42
N ALA A 57 -8.00 -23.30 38.21
CA ALA A 57 -7.49 -24.62 37.85
C ALA A 57 -6.78 -24.60 36.48
N ARG A 58 -7.39 -23.97 35.46
CA ARG A 58 -6.79 -23.81 34.14
C ARG A 58 -5.56 -22.92 34.17
N LEU A 59 -5.62 -21.81 34.89
CA LEU A 59 -4.50 -20.88 35.05
C LEU A 59 -3.29 -21.58 35.70
N ARG A 60 -3.53 -22.40 36.74
CA ARG A 60 -2.48 -23.20 37.37
C ARG A 60 -1.93 -24.27 36.43
N ALA A 61 -2.79 -24.94 35.65
CA ALA A 61 -2.37 -25.93 34.66
C ALA A 61 -1.48 -25.29 33.57
N GLU A 62 -1.80 -24.09 33.11
CA GLU A 62 -0.97 -23.33 32.16
C GLU A 62 0.35 -22.86 32.80
N GLN A 63 0.32 -22.36 34.03
CA GLN A 63 1.54 -21.95 34.75
C GLN A 63 2.48 -23.11 35.07
N GLN A 64 1.94 -24.31 35.34
CA GLN A 64 2.71 -25.54 35.54
C GLN A 64 3.09 -26.22 34.23
N GLY A 65 2.46 -25.82 33.13
CA GLY A 65 2.86 -26.21 31.78
C GLY A 65 4.24 -25.68 31.42
N GLN A 66 4.77 -26.12 30.28
CA GLN A 66 6.05 -25.60 29.80
C GLN A 66 5.93 -24.09 29.56
N PRO A 67 6.86 -23.28 30.08
CA PRO A 67 6.83 -21.85 29.84
C PRO A 67 6.96 -21.59 28.34
N ALA A 68 6.18 -20.63 27.83
CA ALA A 68 6.19 -20.24 26.42
C ALA A 68 7.63 -20.16 25.88
N GLY A 69 7.89 -20.83 24.75
CA GLY A 69 9.21 -20.87 24.13
C GLY A 69 9.67 -19.49 23.66
N PHE A 70 10.96 -19.34 23.37
CA PHE A 70 11.51 -18.06 22.89
C PHE A 70 10.77 -17.54 21.64
N LEU A 71 10.45 -18.42 20.69
CA LEU A 71 9.70 -18.05 19.48
C LEU A 71 8.27 -17.62 19.79
N GLU A 72 7.59 -18.26 20.75
CA GLU A 72 6.26 -17.84 21.16
C GLU A 72 6.28 -16.48 21.85
N ARG A 73 7.30 -16.21 22.68
CA ARG A 73 7.50 -14.88 23.29
C ARG A 73 7.79 -13.82 22.23
N LEU A 74 8.58 -14.15 21.21
CA LEU A 74 8.88 -13.24 20.10
C LEU A 74 7.61 -12.96 19.26
N LYS A 75 6.85 -14.00 18.93
CA LYS A 75 5.58 -13.90 18.21
C LYS A 75 4.54 -13.11 19.01
N ALA A 76 4.40 -13.37 20.30
CA ALA A 76 3.51 -12.63 21.17
C ALA A 76 3.94 -11.16 21.31
N ARG A 77 5.25 -10.90 21.40
CA ARG A 77 5.81 -9.55 21.41
C ARG A 77 5.60 -8.82 20.07
N TRP A 78 5.56 -9.53 18.95
CA TRP A 78 5.30 -8.94 17.63
C TRP A 78 3.80 -8.70 17.38
N MET A 79 2.93 -9.66 17.73
CA MET A 79 1.48 -9.54 17.54
C MET A 79 0.80 -8.62 18.56
N TYR A 80 1.11 -8.78 19.84
CA TYR A 80 0.44 -8.04 20.93
C TYR A 80 1.26 -6.86 21.43
N GLY A 81 2.53 -6.76 21.05
CA GLY A 81 3.37 -5.61 21.37
C GLY A 81 3.08 -4.43 20.45
N SER A 82 1.91 -3.83 20.60
CA SER A 82 1.49 -2.56 19.99
C SER A 82 2.32 -1.34 20.45
N ASN A 83 3.48 -1.56 21.07
CA ASN A 83 4.35 -0.53 21.63
C ASN A 83 5.82 -0.70 21.22
N PHE A 84 6.11 -1.43 20.14
CA PHE A 84 7.32 -1.08 19.41
C PHE A 84 7.09 0.31 18.83
N ARG A 85 7.45 1.35 19.60
CA ARG A 85 7.81 2.64 19.03
C ARG A 85 8.98 2.32 18.12
N MET A 86 8.69 1.99 16.86
CA MET A 86 9.68 1.76 15.81
C MET A 86 10.36 3.07 15.40
N GLN A 87 9.94 4.20 15.97
CA GLN A 87 10.53 5.52 15.76
C GLN A 87 12.06 5.59 15.90
N PRO A 88 12.72 5.03 16.94
CA PRO A 88 14.17 5.10 17.05
C PRO A 88 14.87 4.15 16.06
N LEU A 89 14.25 3.02 15.71
CA LEU A 89 14.83 2.06 14.75
C LEU A 89 14.71 2.57 13.31
N MET A 90 13.58 3.20 12.96
CA MET A 90 13.38 3.89 11.68
C MET A 90 14.29 5.12 11.55
N ALA A 91 14.42 5.94 12.60
CA ALA A 91 15.35 7.07 12.59
C ALA A 91 16.81 6.61 12.47
N GLY A 92 17.18 5.52 13.16
CA GLY A 92 18.51 4.91 13.03
C GLY A 92 18.78 4.38 11.61
N ALA A 93 17.85 3.64 11.03
CA ALA A 93 17.99 3.11 9.67
C ALA A 93 18.07 4.24 8.62
N LEU A 94 17.21 5.26 8.72
CA LEU A 94 17.27 6.44 7.84
C LEU A 94 18.59 7.19 8.00
N ALA A 95 19.08 7.39 9.22
CA ALA A 95 20.38 8.02 9.45
C ALA A 95 21.52 7.20 8.82
N THR A 96 21.52 5.87 8.95
CA THR A 96 22.53 5.03 8.31
C THR A 96 22.45 5.07 6.79
N ILE A 97 21.23 5.06 6.23
CA ILE A 97 21.02 5.18 4.79
C ILE A 97 21.49 6.55 4.30
N LEU A 98 21.21 7.62 5.03
CA LEU A 98 21.56 8.99 4.68
C LEU A 98 23.05 9.28 4.83
N VAL A 99 23.74 8.63 5.76
CA VAL A 99 25.21 8.68 5.86
C VAL A 99 25.87 7.91 4.72
N LEU A 100 25.36 6.71 4.39
CA LEU A 100 25.88 5.90 3.30
C LEU A 100 25.58 6.53 1.93
N SER A 101 24.39 7.08 1.73
CA SER A 101 23.99 7.73 0.48
C SER A 101 24.52 9.15 0.35
N GLY A 102 24.56 9.93 1.45
CA GLY A 102 25.07 11.29 1.48
C GLY A 102 26.58 11.39 1.20
N GLY A 103 27.36 10.39 1.62
CA GLY A 103 28.78 10.30 1.29
C GLY A 103 29.05 10.14 -0.22
N ALA A 104 28.23 9.34 -0.92
CA ALA A 104 28.34 9.16 -2.37
C ALA A 104 27.73 10.33 -3.17
N TYR A 105 26.69 10.98 -2.64
CA TYR A 105 26.02 12.09 -3.31
C TYR A 105 26.88 13.37 -3.36
N ALA A 106 27.73 13.63 -2.35
CA ALA A 106 28.61 14.80 -2.36
C ALA A 106 29.64 14.74 -3.50
N ASP A 107 30.16 13.55 -3.82
CA ASP A 107 31.12 13.33 -4.92
C ASP A 107 30.45 13.48 -6.29
N LEU A 108 29.24 12.94 -6.45
CA LEU A 108 28.44 13.08 -7.67
C LEU A 108 27.87 14.49 -7.88
N ALA A 109 27.52 15.21 -6.82
CA ALA A 109 27.01 16.58 -6.89
C ALA A 109 28.10 17.57 -7.33
N TRP A 110 29.35 17.33 -6.91
CA TRP A 110 30.48 18.14 -7.36
C TRP A 110 30.77 17.92 -8.86
N GLN A 111 30.57 16.70 -9.36
CA GLN A 111 30.67 16.38 -10.79
C GLN A 111 29.49 16.92 -11.62
N HIS A 112 28.27 16.98 -11.07
CA HIS A 112 27.08 17.51 -11.76
C HIS A 112 26.97 19.04 -11.75
N ALA A 113 27.72 19.75 -10.90
CA ALA A 113 27.73 21.22 -10.85
C ALA A 113 28.26 21.89 -12.14
N HIS A 114 28.65 21.14 -13.17
CA HIS A 114 29.09 21.67 -14.47
C HIS A 114 28.12 21.39 -15.63
N GLN A 115 26.95 20.82 -15.35
CA GLN A 115 25.92 20.65 -16.37
C GLN A 115 24.94 21.84 -16.28
N PHE A 116 25.08 22.80 -17.18
CA PHE A 116 24.11 23.88 -17.34
C PHE A 116 22.72 23.28 -17.52
N GLN A 117 21.81 23.67 -16.65
CA GLN A 117 20.47 23.12 -16.56
C GLN A 117 19.63 23.67 -17.72
N GLU A 118 19.47 22.89 -18.78
CA GLU A 118 18.48 23.17 -19.82
C GLU A 118 17.09 23.22 -19.19
N SER A 119 16.32 24.26 -19.50
CA SER A 119 14.98 24.47 -18.95
C SER A 119 14.07 23.26 -19.22
N ALA A 120 13.15 22.96 -18.30
CA ALA A 120 12.23 21.82 -18.43
C ALA A 120 11.46 21.80 -19.76
N THR A 121 11.18 22.98 -20.33
CA THR A 121 10.56 23.14 -21.65
C THR A 121 11.49 22.75 -22.80
N VAL A 122 12.80 22.99 -22.70
CA VAL A 122 13.77 22.56 -23.73
C VAL A 122 13.93 21.05 -23.72
N ARG A 123 13.96 20.44 -22.53
CA ARG A 123 13.97 18.97 -22.40
C ARG A 123 12.68 18.34 -22.93
N ASP A 124 11.53 19.00 -22.72
CA ASP A 124 10.24 18.56 -23.27
C ASP A 124 10.25 18.61 -24.81
N LEU A 125 10.75 19.71 -25.39
CA LEU A 125 10.89 19.85 -26.85
C LEU A 125 11.87 18.84 -27.45
N GLN A 126 13.00 18.58 -26.80
CA GLN A 126 13.95 17.54 -27.23
C GLN A 126 13.34 16.14 -27.17
N SER A 127 12.46 15.87 -26.19
CA SER A 127 11.76 14.58 -26.10
C SER A 127 10.76 14.36 -27.24
N LEU A 128 10.13 15.44 -27.71
CA LEU A 128 9.21 15.41 -28.84
C LEU A 128 9.96 15.23 -30.17
N ASP A 129 11.10 15.91 -30.34
CA ASP A 129 11.98 15.80 -31.52
C ASP A 129 12.52 14.37 -31.70
N GLY A 130 12.91 13.71 -30.61
CA GLY A 130 13.37 12.32 -30.63
C GLY A 130 12.30 11.31 -31.09
N ASN A 131 11.02 11.55 -30.80
CA ASN A 131 9.94 10.67 -31.23
C ASN A 131 9.69 10.77 -32.74
N GLU A 132 9.86 11.94 -33.35
CA GLU A 132 9.73 12.12 -34.81
C GLU A 132 10.75 11.27 -35.58
N GLN A 133 11.98 11.18 -35.07
CA GLN A 133 13.01 10.31 -35.63
C GLN A 133 12.66 8.81 -35.59
N VAL A 134 11.94 8.36 -34.56
CA VAL A 134 11.50 6.95 -34.45
C VAL A 134 10.47 6.63 -35.53
N PHE A 135 9.56 7.56 -35.83
CA PHE A 135 8.58 7.39 -36.91
C PHE A 135 9.26 7.33 -38.28
N GLN A 136 10.29 8.15 -38.51
CA GLN A 136 11.08 8.09 -39.75
C GLN A 136 11.83 6.76 -39.89
N GLN A 137 12.39 6.22 -38.81
CA GLN A 137 13.05 4.91 -38.83
C GLN A 137 12.07 3.79 -39.14
N LEU A 138 10.86 3.82 -38.57
CA LEU A 138 9.83 2.83 -38.84
C LEU A 138 9.40 2.84 -40.32
N ASP A 139 9.22 4.03 -40.91
CA ASP A 139 8.87 4.18 -42.33
C ASP A 139 9.99 3.63 -43.25
N THR A 140 11.26 3.85 -42.90
CA THR A 140 12.37 3.23 -43.64
C THR A 140 12.41 1.72 -43.51
N VAL A 141 12.09 1.17 -42.34
CA VAL A 141 12.06 -0.28 -42.12
C VAL A 141 10.91 -0.90 -42.91
N ASP A 142 9.73 -0.29 -42.90
CA ASP A 142 8.55 -0.74 -43.66
C ASP A 142 8.85 -0.79 -45.17
N GLN A 143 9.46 0.28 -45.71
CA GLN A 143 9.90 0.31 -47.11
C GLN A 143 10.96 -0.76 -47.42
N THR A 144 11.89 -1.05 -46.50
CA THR A 144 12.87 -2.13 -46.71
C THR A 144 12.25 -3.53 -46.66
N VAL A 145 11.22 -3.74 -45.84
CA VAL A 145 10.48 -5.01 -45.76
C VAL A 145 9.67 -5.24 -47.03
N ASP A 146 8.96 -4.21 -47.52
CA ASP A 146 8.23 -4.26 -48.79
C ASP A 146 9.15 -4.51 -50.00
N GLN A 147 10.39 -4.00 -49.94
CA GLN A 147 11.40 -4.24 -50.97
C GLN A 147 11.99 -5.66 -50.91
N GLN A 148 12.14 -6.24 -49.70
CA GLN A 148 12.64 -7.60 -49.49
C GLN A 148 11.66 -8.68 -49.95
N ASP A 149 10.35 -8.46 -49.78
CA ASP A 149 9.33 -9.39 -50.27
C ASP A 149 9.17 -9.38 -51.80
N GLN A 150 9.47 -8.25 -52.47
CA GLN A 150 9.47 -8.17 -53.94
C GLN A 150 10.72 -8.81 -54.58
N ASP A 151 11.89 -8.73 -53.96
CA ASP A 151 13.13 -9.33 -54.49
C ASP A 151 13.18 -10.86 -54.28
N SER A 152 12.47 -11.36 -53.26
CA SER A 152 12.33 -12.79 -52.96
C SER A 152 11.32 -13.51 -53.88
N GLY A 153 10.42 -12.77 -54.55
CA GLY A 153 9.42 -13.30 -55.48
C GLY A 153 9.90 -13.46 -56.94
N ALA A 154 11.01 -12.83 -57.33
CA ALA A 154 11.48 -12.83 -58.72
C ALA A 154 12.58 -13.87 -59.02
N SER A 155 13.12 -14.56 -58.02
CA SER A 155 14.29 -15.45 -58.17
C SER A 155 13.98 -16.97 -58.20
N SER A 156 12.71 -17.38 -58.21
CA SER A 156 12.30 -18.80 -58.27
C SER A 156 11.69 -19.23 -59.61
N SER A 157 12.47 -19.17 -60.69
CA SER A 157 12.23 -20.02 -61.87
C SER A 157 13.53 -20.66 -62.35
N SER A 158 13.76 -21.90 -61.91
CA SER A 158 14.85 -22.77 -62.39
C SER A 158 14.59 -23.27 -63.83
N PRO A 159 15.62 -23.46 -64.67
CA PRO A 159 15.57 -24.40 -65.78
C PRO A 159 16.23 -25.74 -65.40
N THR A 160 15.50 -26.80 -65.70
CA THR A 160 15.82 -28.22 -65.62
C THR A 160 16.96 -28.63 -66.55
N ASN A 161 17.82 -29.54 -66.08
CA ASN A 161 18.85 -30.26 -66.85
C ASN A 161 18.22 -31.21 -67.89
N ASP A 162 18.77 -31.18 -69.11
CA ASP A 162 18.94 -32.32 -70.03
C ASP A 162 20.39 -32.27 -70.56
#